data_AF-A0A7V0SC06-F1
#
_entry.id   AF-A0A7V0SC06-F1
#
_cell.length_a   1.000
_cell.length_b   1.000
_cell.length_c   1.000
_cell.angle_alpha   90.00
_cell.angle_beta   90.00
_cell.angle_gamma   90.00
#
_symmetry.space_group_name_H-M   'P 1'
#
loop_
_entity.id
_entity.type
_entity.pdbx_description
1 polymer ?
#
loop_
_entity_poly.entity_id
_entity_poly.type
_entity_poly.pdbx_seq_one_letter_code
_entity_poly.pdbx_strand_id
1 'polypeptide(L)'
;MSEDILAQNEIIAVKIKVLMPKQVSSGLIVGFFDIYRINFMGNFSIVAIGNDLGNLHLTKSYRDLVDIVKQGGTKYDINQELNIKLKNGIETKLSKDFIGSLMAHIQSKDVGTAENLIKRAIEGILTIEKADVQLDFELISHGEFAEIKIEDDLDKMTFAQKLKVVMDYAQNK
;
A
#
# COMPACT_ATOMS: atom_id res chain seq x y z
N MET A 1 -19.59 -17.82 26.43
CA MET A 1 -18.70 -16.80 25.86
C MET A 1 -18.49 -17.19 24.42
N SER A 2 -19.13 -16.47 23.51
CA SER A 2 -19.39 -16.88 22.14
C SER A 2 -18.14 -16.73 21.27
N GLU A 3 -18.10 -17.51 20.18
CA GLU A 3 -17.12 -17.53 19.09
C GLU A 3 -16.91 -16.15 18.39
N ASP A 4 -17.56 -15.09 18.87
CA ASP A 4 -17.59 -13.74 18.28
C ASP A 4 -16.29 -12.94 18.41
N ILE A 5 -15.34 -13.39 19.22
CA ILE A 5 -14.01 -12.76 19.33
C ILE A 5 -13.00 -13.38 18.33
N LEU A 6 -13.32 -14.55 17.77
CA LEU A 6 -12.47 -15.28 16.81
C LEU A 6 -12.69 -14.86 15.35
N ALA A 7 -13.55 -13.87 15.09
CA ALA A 7 -13.78 -13.28 13.77
C ALA A 7 -13.33 -11.81 13.70
N GLN A 8 -12.21 -11.47 14.35
CA GLN A 8 -11.46 -10.27 13.99
C GLN A 8 -10.90 -10.50 12.58
N ASN A 9 -11.67 -10.13 11.56
CA ASN A 9 -11.26 -10.22 10.16
C ASN A 9 -9.86 -9.56 10.01
N GLU A 10 -8.87 -10.35 9.62
CA GLU A 10 -7.47 -9.93 9.60
C GLU A 10 -7.14 -9.32 8.23
N ILE A 11 -6.54 -8.14 8.26
CA ILE A 11 -5.99 -7.47 7.08
C ILE A 11 -4.49 -7.74 7.06
N ILE A 12 -3.95 -8.02 5.89
CA ILE A 12 -2.51 -8.02 5.68
C ILE A 12 -2.06 -6.74 4.99
N ALA A 13 -1.12 -6.04 5.63
CA ALA A 13 -0.39 -4.95 5.01
C ALA A 13 0.86 -5.53 4.34
N VAL A 14 0.86 -5.51 3.01
CA VAL A 14 1.98 -5.95 2.18
C VAL A 14 2.84 -4.74 1.83
N LYS A 15 4.07 -4.75 2.31
CA LYS A 15 5.06 -3.69 2.16
C LYS A 15 6.01 -4.08 1.04
N ILE A 16 6.10 -3.25 0.01
CA ILE A 16 6.81 -3.57 -1.22
C ILE A 16 7.78 -2.45 -1.52
N LYS A 17 9.04 -2.82 -1.72
CA LYS A 17 10.07 -1.94 -2.26
C LYS A 17 10.41 -2.35 -3.68
N VAL A 18 10.55 -1.37 -4.55
CA VAL A 18 10.85 -1.57 -5.97
C VAL A 18 12.09 -0.76 -6.31
N LEU A 19 13.09 -1.41 -6.88
CA LEU A 19 14.24 -0.75 -7.49
C LEU A 19 14.11 -0.84 -9.00
N MET A 20 14.28 0.28 -9.69
CA MET A 20 14.19 0.38 -11.14
C MET A 20 15.49 1.00 -11.70
N PRO A 21 16.57 0.21 -11.81
CA PRO A 21 17.90 0.75 -12.13
C PRO A 21 17.95 1.47 -13.47
N LYS A 22 17.24 0.96 -14.49
CA LYS A 22 17.21 1.58 -15.83
C LYS A 22 16.52 2.95 -15.85
N GLN A 23 15.52 3.12 -15.00
CA GLN A 23 14.76 4.37 -14.86
C GLN A 23 15.36 5.30 -13.80
N VAL A 24 16.45 4.88 -13.15
CA VAL A 24 17.09 5.60 -12.04
C VAL A 24 16.03 6.04 -11.03
N SER A 25 15.18 5.09 -10.63
CA SER A 25 14.03 5.36 -9.77
C SER A 25 13.86 4.23 -8.75
N SER A 26 13.26 4.57 -7.61
CA SER A 26 12.89 3.61 -6.57
C SER A 26 11.45 3.88 -6.12
N GLY A 27 10.76 2.83 -5.72
CA GLY A 27 9.35 2.87 -5.35
C GLY A 27 9.10 2.20 -4.00
N LEU A 28 8.12 2.73 -3.28
CA LEU A 28 7.60 2.16 -2.05
C LEU A 28 6.08 2.06 -2.17
N ILE A 29 5.54 0.88 -1.89
CA ILE A 29 4.11 0.58 -1.93
C ILE A 29 3.74 -0.12 -0.64
N VAL A 30 2.66 0.33 0.01
CA VAL A 30 1.99 -0.38 1.09
C VAL A 30 0.59 -0.70 0.61
N GLY A 31 0.32 -1.98 0.33
CA GLY A 31 -0.98 -2.48 -0.12
C GLY A 31 -1.69 -3.23 1.00
N PHE A 32 -3.00 -3.03 1.13
CA PHE A 32 -3.82 -3.67 2.17
C PHE A 32 -4.79 -4.65 1.53
N PHE A 33 -4.81 -5.87 2.07
CA PHE A 33 -5.63 -6.96 1.56
C PHE A 33 -6.41 -7.62 2.69
N ASP A 34 -7.68 -7.88 2.45
CA ASP A 34 -8.51 -8.70 3.33
C ASP A 34 -8.20 -10.18 3.04
N ILE A 35 -7.65 -10.87 4.05
CA ILE A 35 -7.16 -12.25 3.90
C ILE A 35 -8.31 -13.21 3.60
N TYR A 36 -9.47 -13.00 4.23
CA TYR A 36 -10.61 -13.91 4.13
C TYR A 36 -11.43 -13.66 2.87
N ARG A 37 -11.61 -12.40 2.50
CA ARG A 37 -12.41 -12.02 1.33
C ARG A 37 -11.61 -12.03 0.03
N ILE A 38 -10.29 -12.21 0.11
CA ILE A 38 -9.36 -12.16 -1.02
C ILE A 38 -9.61 -10.86 -1.81
N ASN A 39 -9.61 -9.76 -1.09
CA ASN A 39 -9.99 -8.46 -1.63
C ASN A 39 -8.93 -7.40 -1.38
N PHE A 40 -8.70 -6.57 -2.38
CA PHE A 40 -7.85 -5.41 -2.26
C PHE A 40 -8.63 -4.27 -1.60
N MET A 41 -8.08 -3.70 -0.53
CA MET A 41 -8.73 -2.65 0.25
C MET A 41 -8.19 -1.25 -0.06
N GLY A 42 -6.97 -1.16 -0.56
CA GLY A 42 -6.33 0.10 -0.94
C GLY A 42 -4.81 0.03 -0.87
N ASN A 43 -4.17 1.09 -1.34
CA ASN A 43 -2.71 1.22 -1.27
C ASN A 43 -2.28 2.66 -1.00
N PHE A 44 -1.05 2.79 -0.51
CA PHE A 44 -0.26 4.01 -0.58
C PHE A 44 0.98 3.70 -1.40
N SER A 45 1.27 4.53 -2.39
CA SER A 45 2.44 4.34 -3.25
C SER A 45 3.12 5.66 -3.61
N ILE A 46 4.44 5.58 -3.76
CA ILE A 46 5.29 6.66 -4.25
C ILE A 46 6.41 6.09 -5.13
N VAL A 47 6.79 6.85 -6.16
CA VAL A 47 7.99 6.60 -6.96
C VAL A 47 8.87 7.83 -6.95
N ALA A 48 10.07 7.70 -6.39
CA ALA A 48 11.09 8.73 -6.35
C ALA A 48 12.18 8.49 -7.40
N ILE A 49 12.79 9.57 -7.86
CA ILE A 49 14.01 9.56 -8.66
C ILE A 49 15.18 9.22 -7.73
N GLY A 50 16.12 8.41 -8.21
CA GLY A 50 17.25 7.92 -7.44
C GLY A 50 16.91 6.70 -6.58
N ASN A 51 17.79 6.42 -5.61
CA ASN A 51 17.79 5.18 -4.82
C ASN A 51 17.47 5.40 -3.33
N ASP A 52 16.98 6.58 -2.95
CA ASP A 52 16.74 6.91 -1.54
C ASP A 52 15.72 5.97 -0.88
N LEU A 53 14.63 5.63 -1.60
CA LEU A 53 13.66 4.63 -1.14
C LEU A 53 14.23 3.21 -1.20
N GLY A 54 15.23 2.98 -2.06
CA GLY A 54 15.98 1.73 -2.18
C GLY A 54 16.70 1.32 -0.89
N ASN A 55 17.23 2.30 -0.15
CA ASN A 55 17.94 2.08 1.10
C ASN A 55 17.01 1.89 2.30
N LEU A 56 15.70 2.01 2.09
CA LEU A 56 14.72 1.90 3.16
C LEU A 56 14.52 0.44 3.60
N HIS A 57 14.48 0.22 4.92
CA HIS A 57 14.21 -1.09 5.51
C HIS A 57 12.71 -1.32 5.63
N LEU A 58 12.22 -2.40 5.02
CA LEU A 58 10.81 -2.80 5.06
C LEU A 58 10.35 -3.32 6.43
N THR A 59 11.28 -3.59 7.35
CA THR A 59 11.00 -4.01 8.73
C THR A 59 10.35 -2.93 9.61
N LYS A 60 10.29 -1.68 9.12
CA LYS A 60 9.48 -0.61 9.73
C LYS A 60 8.00 -0.99 9.72
N SER A 61 7.22 -0.37 10.61
CA SER A 61 5.77 -0.56 10.65
C SER A 61 5.10 -0.02 9.38
N TYR A 62 3.95 -0.57 8.99
CA TYR A 62 3.16 -0.07 7.87
C TYR A 62 2.84 1.42 8.02
N ARG A 63 2.55 1.89 9.24
CA ARG A 63 2.28 3.30 9.53
C ARG A 63 3.45 4.20 9.18
N ASP A 64 4.66 3.85 9.63
CA ASP A 64 5.87 4.61 9.31
C ASP A 64 6.08 4.69 7.79
N LEU A 65 5.86 3.57 7.09
CA LEU A 65 5.99 3.51 5.64
C LEU A 65 4.93 4.34 4.92
N VAL A 66 3.68 4.29 5.38
CA VAL A 66 2.59 5.13 4.87
C VAL A 66 2.90 6.60 5.07
N ASP A 67 3.44 7.00 6.23
CA ASP A 67 3.86 8.38 6.50
C ASP A 67 4.98 8.84 5.57
N ILE A 68 5.95 7.96 5.30
CA ILE A 68 7.00 8.23 4.31
C ILE A 68 6.39 8.45 2.92
N VAL A 69 5.42 7.63 2.52
CA VAL A 69 4.72 7.80 1.24
C VAL A 69 3.95 9.12 1.19
N LYS A 70 3.17 9.44 2.24
CA LYS A 70 2.38 10.67 2.33
C LYS A 70 3.25 11.92 2.29
N GLN A 71 4.36 11.94 3.04
CA GLN A 71 5.28 13.08 3.10
C GLN A 71 6.27 13.11 1.93
N GLY A 72 6.38 12.01 1.18
CA GLY A 72 7.45 11.83 0.22
C GLY A 72 7.44 12.83 -0.93
N GLY A 73 6.28 13.37 -1.31
CA GLY A 73 6.19 14.45 -2.31
C GLY A 73 6.91 15.75 -1.93
N THR A 74 7.22 15.94 -0.64
CA THR A 74 8.00 17.08 -0.14
C THR A 74 9.47 16.74 0.15
N LYS A 75 9.78 15.44 0.31
CA LYS A 75 11.11 14.96 0.72
C LYS A 75 11.94 14.39 -0.42
N TYR A 76 11.31 13.98 -1.51
CA TYR A 76 11.95 13.31 -2.63
C TYR A 76 11.55 13.96 -3.95
N ASP A 77 12.46 13.93 -4.91
CA ASP A 77 12.14 14.24 -6.30
C ASP A 77 11.30 13.11 -6.88
N ILE A 78 10.05 13.41 -7.23
CA ILE A 78 9.07 12.40 -7.65
C ILE A 78 9.16 12.16 -9.15
N ASN A 79 9.26 10.89 -9.55
CA ASN A 79 9.06 10.49 -10.94
C ASN A 79 7.56 10.47 -11.25
N GLN A 80 7.01 11.63 -11.64
CA GLN A 80 5.56 11.82 -11.79
C GLN A 80 4.92 10.84 -12.76
N GLU A 81 5.58 10.54 -13.88
CA GLU A 81 5.04 9.61 -14.88
C GLU A 81 4.89 8.20 -14.30
N LEU A 82 5.95 7.65 -13.71
CA LEU A 82 5.91 6.31 -13.11
C LEU A 82 4.98 6.27 -11.91
N ASN A 83 4.95 7.33 -11.09
CA ASN A 83 4.08 7.41 -9.93
C ASN A 83 2.59 7.38 -10.31
N ILE A 84 2.19 8.12 -11.35
CA ILE A 84 0.81 8.12 -11.86
C ILE A 84 0.46 6.76 -12.47
N LYS A 85 1.36 6.18 -13.28
CA LYS A 85 1.18 4.84 -13.86
C LYS A 85 1.00 3.79 -12.77
N LEU A 86 1.80 3.85 -11.71
CA LEU A 86 1.73 2.91 -10.59
C LEU A 86 0.39 3.02 -9.87
N LYS A 87 0.00 4.22 -9.46
CA LYS A 87 -1.27 4.47 -8.75
C LYS A 87 -2.47 3.95 -9.53
N ASN A 88 -2.58 4.34 -10.80
CA ASN A 88 -3.70 3.93 -11.66
C ASN A 88 -3.65 2.43 -12.00
N GLY A 89 -2.45 1.87 -12.17
CA GLY A 89 -2.25 0.48 -12.56
C GLY A 89 -2.54 -0.51 -11.44
N ILE A 90 -2.21 -0.18 -10.19
CA ILE A 90 -2.47 -1.05 -9.03
C ILE A 90 -3.99 -1.25 -8.88
N GLU A 91 -4.77 -0.19 -8.95
CA GLU A 91 -6.23 -0.26 -8.75
C GLU A 91 -6.94 -1.04 -9.87
N THR A 92 -6.38 -1.02 -11.08
CA THR A 92 -7.02 -1.62 -12.27
C THR A 92 -6.54 -3.03 -12.58
N LYS A 93 -5.30 -3.40 -12.22
CA LYS A 93 -4.68 -4.67 -12.61
C LYS A 93 -4.69 -5.77 -11.54
N LEU A 94 -5.06 -5.47 -10.30
CA LEU A 94 -5.14 -6.48 -9.24
C LEU A 94 -6.43 -7.32 -9.35
N SER A 95 -6.38 -8.40 -10.12
CA SER A 95 -7.48 -9.37 -10.20
C SER A 95 -7.64 -10.18 -8.91
N LYS A 96 -8.84 -10.74 -8.67
CA LYS A 96 -9.06 -11.66 -7.54
C LYS A 96 -8.13 -12.86 -7.57
N ASP A 97 -7.85 -13.40 -8.76
CA ASP A 97 -6.93 -14.53 -8.92
C ASP A 97 -5.51 -14.16 -8.51
N PHE A 98 -5.04 -12.96 -8.90
CA PHE A 98 -3.73 -12.46 -8.48
C PHE A 98 -3.65 -12.33 -6.96
N ILE A 99 -4.67 -11.73 -6.34
CA ILE A 99 -4.72 -11.56 -4.88
C ILE A 99 -4.74 -12.93 -4.19
N GLY A 100 -5.55 -13.87 -4.67
CA GLY A 100 -5.61 -15.23 -4.14
C GLY A 100 -4.27 -15.94 -4.20
N SER A 101 -3.57 -15.87 -5.34
CA SER A 101 -2.22 -16.42 -5.48
C SER A 101 -1.22 -15.74 -4.55
N LEU A 102 -1.24 -14.40 -4.46
CA LEU A 102 -0.35 -13.67 -3.57
C LEU A 102 -0.54 -14.07 -2.10
N MET A 103 -1.80 -14.11 -1.64
CA MET A 103 -2.14 -14.51 -0.28
C MET A 103 -1.71 -15.95 0.02
N ALA A 104 -1.92 -16.87 -0.92
CA ALA A 104 -1.51 -18.27 -0.77
C ALA A 104 0.02 -18.41 -0.59
N HIS A 105 0.82 -17.68 -1.37
CA HIS A 105 2.28 -17.69 -1.23
C HIS A 105 2.75 -17.06 0.09
N ILE A 106 2.11 -15.98 0.53
CA ILE A 106 2.44 -15.36 1.82
C ILE A 106 2.11 -16.31 2.98
N GLN A 107 0.93 -16.94 2.96
CA GLN A 107 0.52 -17.91 3.98
C GLN A 107 1.42 -19.15 4.03
N SER A 108 1.91 -19.61 2.87
CA SER A 108 2.86 -20.73 2.79
C SER A 108 4.31 -20.32 3.07
N LYS A 109 4.58 -19.03 3.34
CA LYS A 109 5.91 -18.44 3.55
C LYS A 109 6.85 -18.58 2.34
N ASP A 110 6.29 -18.74 1.14
CA ASP A 110 7.04 -18.72 -0.11
C ASP A 110 7.22 -17.27 -0.61
N VAL A 111 8.09 -16.54 0.09
CA VAL A 111 8.35 -15.12 -0.15
C VAL A 111 8.93 -14.88 -1.55
N GLY A 112 9.83 -15.75 -2.01
CA GLY A 112 10.48 -15.58 -3.32
C GLY A 112 9.49 -15.66 -4.49
N THR A 113 8.50 -16.55 -4.41
CA THR A 113 7.45 -16.60 -5.44
C THR A 113 6.50 -15.40 -5.35
N ALA A 114 6.15 -14.97 -4.13
CA ALA A 114 5.35 -13.75 -3.92
C ALA A 114 6.05 -12.50 -4.50
N GLU A 115 7.35 -12.33 -4.26
CA GLU A 115 8.16 -11.25 -4.83
C GLU A 115 8.17 -11.29 -6.35
N ASN A 116 8.36 -12.47 -6.96
CA ASN A 116 8.33 -12.62 -8.41
C ASN A 116 6.95 -12.34 -9.02
N LEU A 117 5.87 -12.67 -8.31
CA LEU A 117 4.51 -12.37 -8.74
C LEU A 117 4.24 -10.85 -8.71
N ILE A 118 4.64 -10.17 -7.64
CA ILE A 118 4.57 -8.70 -7.53
C ILE A 118 5.45 -8.03 -8.58
N LYS A 119 6.68 -8.49 -8.75
CA LYS A 119 7.61 -7.98 -9.76
C LYS A 119 6.99 -7.97 -11.15
N ARG A 120 6.43 -9.09 -11.60
CA ARG A 120 5.77 -9.19 -12.91
C ARG A 120 4.58 -8.22 -13.03
N ALA A 121 3.80 -8.07 -11.96
CA ALA A 121 2.70 -7.11 -11.94
C ALA A 121 3.20 -5.66 -12.08
N ILE A 122 4.24 -5.29 -11.34
CA ILE A 122 4.82 -3.94 -11.36
C ILE A 122 5.48 -3.64 -12.70
N GLU A 123 6.26 -4.57 -13.25
CA GLU A 123 6.86 -4.47 -14.59
C GLU A 123 5.77 -4.27 -15.66
N GLY A 124 4.67 -5.02 -15.57
CA GLY A 124 3.52 -4.87 -16.46
C GLY A 124 2.70 -3.60 -16.25
N ILE A 125 2.62 -3.06 -15.02
CA ILE A 125 1.96 -1.77 -14.73
C ILE A 125 2.79 -0.62 -15.29
N LEU A 126 4.08 -0.62 -15.01
CA LEU A 126 4.99 0.47 -15.38
C LEU A 126 5.49 0.37 -16.82
N THR A 127 5.30 -0.78 -17.47
CA THR A 127 5.83 -1.09 -18.80
C THR A 127 7.36 -0.94 -18.82
N ILE A 128 8.02 -1.59 -17.86
CA ILE A 128 9.48 -1.60 -17.70
C ILE A 128 10.01 -3.03 -17.76
N GLU A 129 11.27 -3.17 -18.16
CA GLU A 129 11.86 -4.48 -18.43
C GLU A 129 12.54 -5.13 -17.22
N LYS A 130 12.97 -4.33 -16.23
CA LYS A 130 13.73 -4.85 -15.10
C LYS A 130 13.48 -4.04 -13.83
N ALA A 131 12.78 -4.66 -12.90
CA ALA A 131 12.68 -4.22 -11.52
C ALA A 131 13.24 -5.28 -10.56
N ASP A 132 13.82 -4.83 -9.45
CA ASP A 132 14.12 -5.69 -8.31
C ASP A 132 13.12 -5.36 -7.20
N VAL A 133 12.44 -6.38 -6.69
CA VAL A 133 11.36 -6.24 -5.72
C VAL A 133 11.76 -6.93 -4.42
N GLN A 134 11.49 -6.25 -3.31
CA GLN A 134 11.55 -6.82 -1.97
C GLN A 134 10.18 -6.70 -1.31
N LEU A 135 9.81 -7.71 -0.54
CA LEU A 135 8.53 -7.79 0.17
C LEU A 135 8.73 -8.05 1.66
N ASP A 136 7.94 -7.36 2.48
CA ASP A 136 7.67 -7.71 3.86
C ASP A 136 6.16 -7.57 4.13
N PHE A 137 5.65 -8.16 5.20
CA PHE A 137 4.22 -8.09 5.50
C PHE A 137 3.96 -8.14 7.00
N GLU A 138 2.84 -7.55 7.39
CA GLU A 138 2.35 -7.58 8.77
C GLU A 138 0.83 -7.72 8.80
N LEU A 139 0.35 -8.40 9.84
CA LEU A 139 -1.08 -8.55 10.11
C LEU A 139 -1.55 -7.34 10.92
N ILE A 140 -2.68 -6.77 10.53
CA ILE A 140 -3.30 -5.63 11.21
C ILE A 140 -4.80 -5.88 11.34
N SER A 141 -5.41 -5.18 12.30
CA SER A 141 -6.85 -5.21 12.50
C SER A 141 -7.59 -4.28 11.51
N HIS A 142 -8.89 -4.50 11.31
CA HIS A 142 -9.73 -3.53 10.59
C HIS A 142 -9.77 -2.15 11.23
N GLY A 143 -9.69 -2.06 12.56
CA GLY A 143 -9.67 -0.77 13.27
C GLY A 143 -8.45 0.05 12.87
N GLU A 144 -7.28 -0.59 12.88
CA GLU A 144 -6.03 0.01 12.44
C GLU A 144 -6.06 0.49 10.98
N PHE A 145 -6.61 -0.31 10.07
CA PHE A 145 -6.77 0.12 8.69
C PHE A 145 -7.77 1.27 8.52
N ALA A 146 -8.88 1.22 9.26
CA ALA A 146 -9.90 2.27 9.23
C ALA A 146 -9.34 3.62 9.70
N GLU A 147 -8.52 3.63 10.74
CA GLU A 147 -7.82 4.83 11.21
C GLU A 147 -6.97 5.47 10.10
N ILE A 148 -6.13 4.69 9.41
CA ILE A 148 -5.30 5.20 8.31
C ILE A 148 -6.16 5.78 7.18
N LYS A 149 -7.26 5.13 6.85
CA LYS A 149 -8.18 5.61 5.81
C LYS A 149 -8.83 6.94 6.20
N ILE A 150 -9.30 7.04 7.43
CA ILE A 150 -9.88 8.29 7.95
C ILE A 150 -8.84 9.41 7.94
N GLU A 151 -7.60 9.14 8.37
CA GLU A 151 -6.53 10.13 8.32
C GLU A 151 -6.22 10.58 6.89
N ASP A 152 -6.11 9.66 5.93
CA ASP A 152 -5.89 9.99 4.52
C ASP A 152 -7.05 10.79 3.90
N ASP A 153 -8.30 10.44 4.22
CA ASP A 153 -9.48 11.18 3.78
C ASP A 153 -9.49 12.59 4.38
N LEU A 154 -9.15 12.73 5.67
CA LEU A 154 -9.01 14.02 6.32
C LEU A 154 -7.89 14.84 5.67
N ASP A 155 -6.73 14.26 5.34
CA ASP A 155 -5.63 14.97 4.69
C ASP A 155 -6.04 15.56 3.33
N LYS A 156 -6.95 14.89 2.61
CA LYS A 156 -7.48 15.33 1.31
C LYS A 156 -8.62 16.35 1.43
N MET A 157 -9.25 16.48 2.60
CA MET A 157 -10.32 17.45 2.81
C MET A 157 -9.78 18.88 2.93
N THR A 158 -10.46 19.81 2.26
CA THR A 158 -10.26 21.25 2.49
C THR A 158 -10.65 21.64 3.91
N PHE A 159 -10.10 22.75 4.42
CA PHE A 159 -10.45 23.24 5.77
C PHE A 159 -11.97 23.46 5.95
N ALA A 160 -12.66 23.94 4.91
CA ALA A 160 -14.11 24.13 4.93
C ALA A 160 -14.88 22.79 5.06
N GLN A 161 -14.40 21.73 4.41
CA GLN A 161 -14.99 20.39 4.53
C GLN A 161 -14.74 19.79 5.92
N LYS A 162 -13.54 19.98 6.47
CA LYS A 162 -13.22 19.57 7.85
C LYS A 162 -14.14 20.23 8.87
N LEU A 163 -14.35 21.55 8.75
CA LEU A 163 -15.27 22.29 9.61
C LEU A 163 -16.70 21.78 9.51
N LYS A 164 -17.18 21.47 8.30
CA LYS A 164 -18.53 20.94 8.11
C LYS A 164 -18.74 19.61 8.83
N VAL A 165 -17.79 18.68 8.72
CA VAL A 165 -17.83 17.40 9.44
C VAL A 165 -17.92 17.63 10.95
N VAL A 166 -17.09 18.50 11.51
CA VAL A 166 -17.11 18.82 12.95
C VAL A 166 -18.41 19.52 13.36
N MET A 167 -18.92 20.43 12.53
CA MET A 167 -20.18 21.13 12.80
C MET A 167 -21.38 20.18 12.80
N ASP A 168 -21.46 19.23 11.87
CA ASP A 168 -22.53 18.24 11.83
C ASP A 168 -22.48 17.33 13.09
N TYR A 169 -21.29 17.00 13.59
CA TYR A 169 -21.14 16.31 14.89
C TYR A 169 -21.52 17.18 16.09
N ALA A 170 -21.23 18.48 16.06
CA ALA A 170 -21.60 19.41 17.13
C ALA A 170 -23.10 19.75 17.13
N GLN A 171 -23.77 19.63 15.99
CA GLN A 171 -25.20 19.91 15.81
C GLN A 171 -26.10 18.69 16.02
N ASN A 172 -25.56 17.46 16.09
CA ASN A 172 -26.28 16.27 16.55
C ASN A 172 -26.49 16.29 18.07
N LYS A 173 -27.36 17.20 18.52
CA LYS A 173 -28.04 17.18 19.81
C LYS A 173 -29.52 16.83 19.62
#